data_AF-A0A9P6KZG8-F1
#
_entry.id   AF-A0A9P6KZG8-F1
#
_cell.length_a   1.000
_cell.length_b   1.000
_cell.length_c   1.000
_cell.angle_alpha   90.00
_cell.angle_beta   90.00
_cell.angle_gamma   90.00
#
_symmetry.space_group_name_H-M   'P 1'
#
loop_
_entity.id
_entity.type
_entity.pdbx_description
1 polymer ?
#
loop_
_entity_poly.entity_id
_entity_poly.type
_entity_poly.pdbx_seq_one_letter_code
_entity_poly.pdbx_strand_id
1 'polypeptide(L)'
;MNSLKKDYYFVYCDLLDFYSVKKNEVAFKEIEKEALDLFGNEPSIIWKIFNYYYLFKDKERLSELVGLCKLDSRSLVMKGMYCSLNGDESAMIDYYKQAIDTDPTYFKPYILLCEAYKEKDTKQYKIYLDKAIKVAPTYSDRFKTYRLLTLEQNKEELRVTKKLIKFDQY
;
A
#
# COMPACT_ATOMS: atom_id res chain seq x y z
N MET A 1 -15.52 -29.52 -13.27
CA MET A 1 -14.56 -28.39 -13.31
C MET A 1 -13.79 -28.42 -11.99
N ASN A 2 -12.50 -28.73 -12.04
CA ASN A 2 -11.74 -29.31 -10.93
C ASN A 2 -11.51 -28.28 -9.81
N SER A 3 -12.22 -28.40 -8.68
CA SER A 3 -12.15 -27.47 -7.54
C SER A 3 -10.73 -27.31 -6.98
N LEU A 4 -9.90 -28.35 -7.14
CA LEU A 4 -8.48 -28.35 -6.78
C LEU A 4 -7.65 -27.27 -7.49
N LYS A 5 -8.01 -26.85 -8.71
CA LYS A 5 -7.22 -25.82 -9.43
C LYS A 5 -7.36 -24.42 -8.81
N LYS A 6 -8.47 -24.11 -8.14
CA LYS A 6 -8.69 -22.78 -7.55
C LYS A 6 -7.85 -22.52 -6.30
N ASP A 7 -7.42 -23.57 -5.61
CA ASP A 7 -6.77 -23.42 -4.31
C ASP A 7 -5.26 -23.16 -4.41
N TYR A 8 -4.63 -23.24 -5.60
CA TYR A 8 -3.18 -23.05 -5.77
C TYR A 8 -2.73 -21.63 -6.13
N TYR A 9 -3.62 -20.63 -6.08
CA TYR A 9 -3.27 -19.25 -6.45
C TYR A 9 -2.10 -18.70 -5.60
N PHE A 10 -1.93 -19.17 -4.37
CA PHE A 10 -0.83 -18.79 -3.49
C PHE A 10 0.54 -19.15 -4.06
N VAL A 11 0.66 -20.26 -4.80
CA VAL A 11 1.91 -20.66 -5.47
C VAL A 11 2.29 -19.63 -6.53
N TYR A 12 1.31 -19.13 -7.28
CA TYR A 12 1.55 -18.08 -8.26
C TYR A 12 1.86 -16.74 -7.58
N CYS A 13 1.25 -16.44 -6.43
CA CYS A 13 1.65 -15.28 -5.64
C CYS A 13 3.12 -15.36 -5.21
N ASP A 14 3.59 -16.53 -4.76
CA ASP A 14 4.98 -16.75 -4.37
C ASP A 14 5.95 -16.65 -5.56
N LEU A 15 5.57 -17.19 -6.72
CA LEU A 15 6.36 -17.08 -7.95
C LEU A 15 6.44 -15.63 -8.44
N LEU A 16 5.33 -14.89 -8.43
CA LEU A 16 5.30 -13.48 -8.79
C LEU A 16 6.19 -12.65 -7.86
N ASP A 17 6.13 -12.88 -6.54
CA ASP A 17 7.03 -12.23 -5.58
C ASP A 17 8.49 -12.59 -5.86
N PHE A 18 8.79 -13.87 -6.10
CA PHE A 18 10.14 -14.34 -6.40
C PHE A 18 10.73 -13.67 -7.63
N TYR A 19 10.01 -13.66 -8.76
CA TYR A 19 10.49 -13.06 -10.00
C TYR A 19 10.51 -11.53 -9.95
N SER A 20 9.60 -10.92 -9.19
CA SER A 20 9.66 -9.49 -8.86
C SER A 20 10.95 -9.13 -8.13
N VAL A 21 11.31 -9.88 -7.07
CA VAL A 21 12.54 -9.65 -6.29
C VAL A 21 13.79 -9.89 -7.14
N LYS A 22 13.78 -10.91 -8.00
CA LYS A 22 14.88 -11.20 -8.94
C LYS A 22 14.95 -10.22 -10.11
N LYS A 23 13.96 -9.34 -10.27
CA LYS A 23 13.82 -8.43 -11.42
C LYS A 23 13.89 -9.17 -12.76
N ASN A 24 13.37 -10.40 -12.79
CA ASN A 24 13.29 -11.18 -14.03
C ASN A 24 11.94 -10.90 -14.69
N GLU A 25 11.90 -9.89 -15.54
CA GLU A 25 10.68 -9.43 -16.21
C GLU A 25 10.07 -10.47 -17.14
N VAL A 26 10.89 -11.24 -17.86
CA VAL A 26 10.40 -12.27 -18.80
C VAL A 26 9.62 -13.33 -18.05
N ALA A 27 10.26 -13.93 -17.02
CA ALA A 27 9.60 -14.94 -16.20
C ALA A 27 8.40 -14.36 -15.45
N PHE A 28 8.47 -13.11 -14.99
CA PHE A 28 7.35 -12.45 -14.32
C PHE A 28 6.11 -12.36 -15.24
N LYS A 29 6.28 -11.89 -16.48
CA LYS A 29 5.18 -11.74 -17.44
C LYS A 29 4.61 -13.08 -17.90
N GLU A 30 5.44 -14.12 -18.00
CA GLU A 30 4.98 -15.49 -18.27
C GLU A 30 4.06 -15.99 -17.16
N ILE A 31 4.50 -15.88 -15.90
CA ILE A 31 3.72 -16.28 -14.72
C ILE A 31 2.47 -15.41 -14.55
N GLU A 32 2.55 -14.11 -14.82
CA GLU A 32 1.39 -13.19 -14.81
C GLU A 32 0.32 -13.68 -15.77
N LYS A 33 0.69 -13.92 -17.04
CA LYS A 33 -0.25 -14.38 -18.06
C LYS A 33 -0.92 -15.69 -17.63
N GLU A 34 -0.12 -16.66 -17.20
CA GLU A 34 -0.64 -17.95 -16.75
C GLU A 34 -1.56 -17.81 -15.52
N ALA A 35 -1.21 -16.95 -14.58
CA ALA A 35 -2.01 -16.68 -13.40
C ALA A 35 -3.37 -16.04 -13.77
N LEU A 36 -3.37 -15.07 -14.68
CA LEU A 36 -4.60 -14.44 -15.14
C LEU A 36 -5.48 -15.42 -15.93
N ASP A 37 -4.89 -16.29 -16.75
CA ASP A 37 -5.62 -17.31 -17.50
C ASP A 37 -6.28 -18.36 -16.57
N LEU A 38 -5.60 -18.74 -15.49
CA LEU A 38 -6.07 -19.77 -14.55
C LEU A 38 -7.03 -19.25 -13.48
N PHE A 39 -6.76 -18.05 -12.94
CA PHE A 39 -7.43 -17.53 -11.76
C PHE A 39 -8.25 -16.26 -12.02
N GLY A 40 -8.13 -15.66 -13.22
CA GLY A 40 -8.81 -14.44 -13.59
C GLY A 40 -8.50 -13.31 -12.60
N ASN A 41 -9.56 -12.67 -12.09
CA ASN A 41 -9.46 -11.51 -11.21
C ASN A 41 -9.36 -11.90 -9.73
N GLU A 42 -8.59 -12.94 -9.40
CA GLU A 42 -8.32 -13.33 -8.02
C GLU A 42 -7.57 -12.19 -7.30
N PRO A 43 -8.15 -11.55 -6.26
CA PRO A 43 -7.60 -10.31 -5.69
C PRO A 43 -6.16 -10.41 -5.22
N SER A 44 -5.75 -11.58 -4.73
CA SER A 44 -4.38 -11.80 -4.25
C SER A 44 -3.35 -11.77 -5.38
N ILE A 45 -3.68 -12.36 -6.53
CA ILE A 45 -2.84 -12.36 -7.73
C ILE A 45 -2.77 -10.94 -8.30
N ILE A 46 -3.93 -10.30 -8.49
CA ILE A 46 -4.01 -8.93 -9.01
C ILE A 46 -3.20 -7.97 -8.14
N TRP A 47 -3.24 -8.12 -6.82
CA TRP A 47 -2.43 -7.33 -5.89
C TRP A 47 -0.91 -7.51 -6.12
N LYS A 48 -0.44 -8.73 -6.39
CA LYS A 48 0.98 -8.98 -6.68
C LYS A 48 1.41 -8.34 -7.98
N ILE A 49 0.61 -8.53 -9.04
CA ILE A 49 0.85 -7.94 -10.36
C ILE A 49 0.87 -6.42 -10.26
N PHE A 50 -0.11 -5.83 -9.57
CA PHE A 50 -0.19 -4.39 -9.35
C PHE A 50 1.04 -3.84 -8.64
N ASN A 51 1.50 -4.47 -7.55
CA ASN A 51 2.68 -3.99 -6.83
C ASN A 51 3.95 -4.00 -7.69
N TYR A 52 4.11 -5.01 -8.55
CA TYR A 52 5.20 -5.06 -9.51
C TYR A 52 5.16 -3.84 -10.44
N TYR A 53 4.05 -3.62 -11.14
CA TYR A 53 3.94 -2.49 -12.07
C TYR A 53 3.95 -1.12 -11.37
N TYR A 54 3.49 -1.05 -10.12
CA TYR A 54 3.57 0.15 -9.30
C TYR A 54 5.03 0.51 -8.98
N LEU A 55 5.87 -0.49 -8.69
CA LEU A 55 7.31 -0.30 -8.48
C LEU A 55 8.01 0.25 -9.73
N PHE A 56 7.64 -0.25 -10.90
CA PHE A 56 8.18 0.20 -12.19
C PHE A 56 7.47 1.42 -12.78
N LYS A 57 6.39 1.90 -12.13
CA LYS A 57 5.57 3.04 -12.56
C LYS A 57 4.97 2.89 -13.96
N ASP A 58 4.65 1.66 -14.35
CA ASP A 58 3.98 1.37 -15.63
C ASP A 58 2.50 1.76 -15.53
N LYS A 59 2.20 2.99 -15.95
CA LYS A 59 0.86 3.58 -15.81
C LYS A 59 -0.19 2.88 -16.67
N GLU A 60 0.20 2.34 -17.82
CA GLU A 60 -0.72 1.68 -18.75
C GLU A 60 -1.25 0.41 -18.11
N ARG A 61 -0.33 -0.46 -17.66
CA ARG A 61 -0.70 -1.72 -17.03
C ARG A 61 -1.45 -1.52 -15.71
N LEU A 62 -1.07 -0.50 -14.93
CA LEU A 62 -1.78 -0.15 -13.69
C LEU A 62 -3.23 0.28 -13.96
N SER A 63 -3.49 1.03 -15.05
CA SER A 63 -4.83 1.45 -15.44
C SER A 63 -5.73 0.25 -15.74
N GLU A 64 -5.21 -0.72 -16.50
CA GLU A 64 -5.91 -1.96 -16.83
C GLU A 64 -6.24 -2.76 -15.56
N LEU A 65 -5.26 -2.99 -14.69
CA LEU A 65 -5.45 -3.76 -13.44
C LEU A 65 -6.49 -3.11 -12.52
N VAL A 66 -6.49 -1.78 -12.43
CA VAL A 66 -7.49 -1.03 -11.65
C VAL A 66 -8.89 -1.17 -12.26
N GLY A 67 -8.99 -1.29 -13.59
CA GLY A 67 -10.25 -1.56 -14.29
C GLY A 67 -10.82 -2.96 -14.04
N LEU A 68 -9.96 -3.94 -13.77
CA LEU A 68 -10.36 -5.34 -13.50
C LEU A 68 -10.84 -5.58 -12.06
N CYS A 69 -10.57 -4.64 -11.17
CA CYS A 69 -10.80 -4.77 -9.73
C CYS A 69 -12.28 -4.69 -9.34
N LYS A 70 -12.70 -5.54 -8.39
CA LYS A 70 -14.02 -5.46 -7.74
C LYS A 70 -14.04 -4.31 -6.73
N LEU A 71 -15.22 -3.91 -6.27
CA LEU A 71 -15.34 -2.92 -5.20
C LEU A 71 -15.10 -3.58 -3.84
N ASP A 72 -13.82 -3.81 -3.52
CA ASP A 72 -13.36 -4.24 -2.20
C ASP A 72 -12.29 -3.30 -1.64
N SER A 73 -11.95 -3.47 -0.36
CA SER A 73 -11.01 -2.59 0.33
C SER A 73 -9.60 -2.60 -0.29
N ARG A 74 -9.11 -3.73 -0.81
CA ARG A 74 -7.79 -3.82 -1.45
C ARG A 74 -7.78 -3.12 -2.80
N SER A 75 -8.83 -3.34 -3.58
CA SER A 75 -9.03 -2.68 -4.87
C SER A 75 -9.19 -1.16 -4.73
N LEU A 76 -9.84 -0.69 -3.66
CA LEU A 76 -9.89 0.74 -3.34
C LEU A 76 -8.50 1.29 -2.99
N VAL A 77 -7.67 0.52 -2.27
CA VAL A 77 -6.26 0.89 -2.07
C VAL A 77 -5.49 0.96 -3.40
N MET A 78 -5.69 0.00 -4.31
CA MET A 78 -5.03 0.05 -5.61
C MET A 78 -5.43 1.30 -6.42
N LYS A 79 -6.72 1.66 -6.42
CA LYS A 79 -7.21 2.91 -7.01
C LYS A 79 -6.54 4.13 -6.39
N GLY A 80 -6.48 4.19 -5.06
CA GLY A 80 -5.81 5.28 -4.36
C GLY A 80 -4.31 5.39 -4.70
N MET A 81 -3.61 4.26 -4.76
CA MET A 81 -2.20 4.22 -5.18
C MET A 81 -2.01 4.70 -6.61
N TYR A 82 -2.90 4.30 -7.54
CA TYR A 82 -2.88 4.78 -8.91
C TYR A 82 -3.13 6.30 -9.01
N CYS A 83 -4.10 6.83 -8.25
CA CYS A 83 -4.33 8.28 -8.15
C CYS A 83 -3.10 9.03 -7.62
N SER A 84 -2.44 8.48 -6.59
CA SER A 84 -1.19 9.03 -6.05
C SER A 84 -0.10 9.12 -7.12
N LEU A 85 0.07 8.08 -7.94
CA LEU A 85 1.03 8.07 -9.05
C LEU A 85 0.70 9.10 -10.15
N ASN A 86 -0.56 9.48 -10.27
CA ASN A 86 -1.03 10.51 -11.20
C ASN A 86 -1.07 11.92 -10.58
N GLY A 87 -0.71 12.07 -9.31
CA GLY A 87 -0.73 13.34 -8.61
C GLY A 87 -2.12 13.80 -8.17
N ASP A 88 -3.16 12.96 -8.30
CA ASP A 88 -4.50 13.24 -7.79
C ASP A 88 -4.60 12.83 -6.33
N GLU A 89 -4.12 13.72 -5.47
CA GLU A 89 -4.05 13.45 -4.05
C GLU A 89 -5.41 13.46 -3.36
N SER A 90 -6.37 14.24 -3.87
CA SER A 90 -7.73 14.25 -3.32
C SER A 90 -8.39 12.90 -3.55
N ALA A 91 -8.38 12.40 -4.78
CA ALA A 91 -8.95 11.09 -5.09
C ALA A 91 -8.23 9.97 -4.35
N MET A 92 -6.90 10.06 -4.21
CA MET A 92 -6.13 9.11 -3.40
C MET A 92 -6.65 9.03 -1.95
N ILE A 93 -6.79 10.17 -1.27
CA ILE A 93 -7.28 10.22 0.12
C ILE A 93 -8.69 9.63 0.21
N ASP A 94 -9.57 9.98 -0.72
CA ASP A 94 -10.95 9.54 -0.71
C ASP A 94 -11.06 8.02 -0.91
N TYR A 95 -10.26 7.45 -1.82
CA TYR A 95 -10.21 6.00 -2.01
C TYR A 95 -9.68 5.26 -0.79
N TYR A 96 -8.64 5.78 -0.11
CA TYR A 96 -8.14 5.14 1.11
C TYR A 96 -9.14 5.22 2.28
N LYS A 97 -9.92 6.30 2.37
CA LYS A 97 -11.02 6.38 3.36
C LYS A 97 -12.12 5.37 3.04
N GLN A 98 -12.55 5.29 1.78
CA GLN A 98 -13.52 4.28 1.35
C GLN A 98 -13.02 2.85 1.60
N ALA A 99 -11.72 2.59 1.43
CA ALA A 99 -11.13 1.29 1.76
C ALA A 99 -11.29 0.96 3.25
N ILE A 100 -11.07 1.93 4.14
CA ILE A 100 -11.31 1.77 5.59
C ILE A 100 -12.80 1.55 5.88
N ASP A 101 -13.69 2.30 5.23
CA ASP A 101 -15.14 2.15 5.44
C ASP A 101 -15.64 0.77 4.97
N THR A 102 -15.00 0.22 3.93
CA THR A 102 -15.31 -1.12 3.40
C THR A 102 -14.76 -2.24 4.28
N ASP A 103 -13.53 -2.09 4.79
CA ASP A 103 -12.90 -3.03 5.73
C ASP A 103 -12.08 -2.26 6.78
N PRO A 104 -12.67 -1.99 7.95
CA PRO A 104 -11.99 -1.27 9.02
C PRO A 104 -10.78 -2.01 9.61
N THR A 105 -10.67 -3.32 9.36
CA THR A 105 -9.56 -4.15 9.84
C THR A 105 -8.38 -4.18 8.87
N TYR A 106 -8.58 -3.69 7.64
CA TYR A 106 -7.52 -3.63 6.66
C TYR A 106 -6.50 -2.54 7.02
N PHE A 107 -5.33 -2.98 7.48
CA PHE A 107 -4.28 -2.10 7.99
C PHE A 107 -3.67 -1.15 6.96
N LYS A 108 -3.54 -1.59 5.71
CA LYS A 108 -2.79 -0.88 4.66
C LYS A 108 -3.28 0.57 4.41
N PRO A 109 -4.58 0.87 4.25
CA PRO A 109 -5.04 2.24 4.02
C PRO A 109 -4.74 3.20 5.17
N TYR A 110 -4.67 2.74 6.42
CA TYR A 110 -4.30 3.60 7.56
C TYR A 110 -2.85 4.10 7.44
N ILE A 111 -1.91 3.22 7.06
CA ILE A 111 -0.52 3.64 6.84
C ILE A 111 -0.41 4.60 5.65
N LEU A 112 -1.12 4.33 4.56
CA LEU A 112 -1.08 5.17 3.38
C LEU A 112 -1.66 6.57 3.64
N LEU A 113 -2.75 6.67 4.40
CA LEU A 113 -3.30 7.96 4.85
C LEU A 113 -2.37 8.67 5.83
N CYS A 114 -1.79 7.94 6.77
CA CYS A 114 -0.77 8.47 7.68
C CYS A 114 0.38 9.10 6.87
N GLU A 115 0.93 8.41 5.88
CA GLU A 115 2.00 8.95 5.02
C GLU A 115 1.55 10.17 4.22
N ALA A 116 0.32 10.16 3.67
CA ALA A 116 -0.24 11.29 2.93
C ALA A 116 -0.37 12.56 3.80
N TYR A 117 -0.74 12.41 5.08
CA TYR A 117 -0.91 13.55 5.99
C TYR A 117 0.39 14.02 6.66
N LYS A 118 1.49 13.26 6.54
CA LYS A 118 2.73 13.47 7.31
C LYS A 118 3.26 14.90 7.30
N GLU A 119 3.30 15.53 6.12
CA GLU A 119 3.85 16.88 5.96
C GLU A 119 2.73 17.95 5.84
N LYS A 120 1.46 17.54 5.88
CA LYS A 120 0.29 18.41 5.63
C LYS A 120 -0.52 18.72 6.87
N ASP A 121 -0.74 17.70 7.69
CA ASP A 121 -1.57 17.79 8.88
C ASP A 121 -1.06 16.79 9.92
N THR A 122 -0.24 17.30 10.84
CA THR A 122 0.33 16.51 11.94
C THR A 122 -0.74 15.88 12.83
N LYS A 123 -1.94 16.49 12.92
CA LYS A 123 -3.04 15.93 13.71
C LYS A 123 -3.62 14.71 13.02
N GLN A 124 -3.92 14.80 11.72
CA GLN A 124 -4.41 13.67 10.94
C GLN A 124 -3.37 12.55 10.86
N TYR A 125 -2.10 12.91 10.66
CA TYR A 125 -0.98 11.96 10.73
C TYR A 125 -1.03 11.10 11.99
N LYS A 126 -1.10 11.73 13.18
CA LYS A 126 -1.14 11.01 14.47
C LYS A 126 -2.40 10.15 14.61
N ILE A 127 -3.56 10.66 14.19
CA ILE A 127 -4.82 9.90 14.25
C ILE A 127 -4.74 8.61 13.43
N TYR A 128 -4.26 8.68 12.18
CA TYR A 128 -4.16 7.49 11.33
C TYR A 128 -3.02 6.56 11.78
N LEU A 129 -1.93 7.10 12.31
CA LEU A 129 -0.86 6.30 12.91
C LEU A 129 -1.37 5.48 14.11
N ASP A 130 -2.11 6.09 15.03
CA ASP A 130 -2.67 5.40 16.19
C ASP A 130 -3.68 4.32 15.77
N LYS A 131 -4.50 4.60 14.76
CA LYS A 131 -5.42 3.61 14.19
C LYS A 131 -4.65 2.45 13.56
N ALA A 132 -3.59 2.72 12.80
CA ALA A 132 -2.73 1.70 12.20
C ALA A 132 -2.12 0.77 13.25
N ILE A 133 -1.64 1.29 14.39
CA ILE A 133 -1.10 0.48 15.49
C ILE A 133 -2.15 -0.50 16.03
N LYS A 134 -3.39 -0.04 16.19
CA LYS A 134 -4.49 -0.84 16.75
C LYS A 134 -4.92 -1.99 15.85
N VAL A 135 -4.90 -1.79 14.53
CA VAL A 135 -5.38 -2.78 13.55
C VAL A 135 -4.25 -3.61 12.93
N ALA A 136 -2.99 -3.32 13.24
CA ALA A 136 -1.84 -4.01 12.67
C ALA A 136 -1.89 -5.53 12.93
N PRO A 137 -2.10 -6.35 11.89
CA PRO A 137 -2.41 -7.77 12.06
C PRO A 137 -1.17 -8.59 12.40
N THR A 138 0.00 -8.16 11.91
CA THR A 138 1.25 -8.90 12.07
C THR A 138 2.27 -8.13 12.90
N TYR A 139 3.26 -8.85 13.44
CA TYR A 139 4.41 -8.24 14.08
C TYR A 139 5.19 -7.31 13.13
N SER A 140 5.32 -7.68 11.85
CA SER A 140 5.98 -6.87 10.83
C SER A 140 5.26 -5.55 10.60
N ASP A 141 3.92 -5.58 10.54
CA ASP A 141 3.10 -4.38 10.37
C ASP A 141 3.17 -3.48 11.61
N ARG A 142 3.13 -4.07 12.81
CA ARG A 142 3.37 -3.33 14.06
C ARG A 142 4.74 -2.67 14.06
N PHE A 143 5.80 -3.40 13.71
CA PHE A 143 7.16 -2.88 13.66
C PHE A 143 7.30 -1.71 12.66
N LYS A 144 6.71 -1.84 11.46
CA LYS A 144 6.67 -0.72 10.49
C LYS A 144 5.99 0.52 11.08
N THR A 145 4.89 0.33 11.78
CA THR A 145 4.11 1.43 12.37
C THR A 145 4.87 2.09 13.51
N TYR A 146 5.49 1.31 14.40
CA TYR A 146 6.33 1.84 15.48
C TYR A 146 7.57 2.58 14.95
N ARG A 147 8.20 2.06 13.89
CA ARG A 147 9.31 2.76 13.23
C ARG A 147 8.89 4.16 12.76
N LEU A 148 7.70 4.30 12.19
CA LEU A 148 7.17 5.60 11.78
C LEU A 148 6.97 6.53 12.98
N LEU A 149 6.41 6.02 14.08
CA LEU A 149 6.23 6.78 15.33
C LEU A 149 7.56 7.32 15.88
N THR A 150 8.57 6.47 15.99
CA THR A 150 9.90 6.85 16.51
C THR A 150 10.57 7.90 15.63
N LEU A 151 10.47 7.77 14.30
CA LEU A 151 11.00 8.78 13.38
C LEU A 151 10.34 10.14 13.56
N GLU A 152 9.03 10.17 13.83
CA GLU A 152 8.31 11.42 14.06
C GLU A 152 8.67 12.06 15.40
N GLN A 153 8.80 11.27 16.47
CA GLN A 153 9.25 11.77 17.77
C GLN A 153 10.64 12.41 17.68
N ASN A 154 11.58 11.74 17.02
CA ASN A 154 12.92 12.27 16.80
C ASN A 154 12.90 13.59 16.01
N LYS A 155 12.05 13.69 14.97
CA LYS A 155 11.89 14.93 14.19
C LYS A 155 11.38 16.09 15.06
N GLU A 156 10.38 15.84 15.92
CA GLU A 156 9.83 16.85 16.82
C GLU A 156 10.85 17.31 17.86
N GLU A 157 11.62 16.39 18.46
CA GLU A 157 12.71 16.74 19.39
C GLU A 157 13.77 17.64 18.72
N LEU A 158 14.19 17.30 17.51
CA LEU A 158 15.10 18.11 16.68
C LEU A 158 14.52 19.51 16.39
N ARG A 159 13.22 19.60 16.11
CA ARG A 159 12.52 20.85 15.84
C ARG A 159 12.47 21.76 17.08
N VAL A 160 12.13 21.20 18.23
CA VAL A 160 12.10 21.92 19.52
C VAL A 160 13.50 22.44 19.87
N THR A 161 14.51 21.58 19.74
CA THR A 161 15.91 21.93 20.04
C THR A 161 16.41 23.09 19.16
N LYS A 162 16.15 23.02 17.84
CA LYS A 162 16.48 24.12 16.91
C LYS A 162 15.77 25.43 17.25
N LYS A 163 14.54 25.36 17.76
CA LYS A 163 13.80 26.55 18.18
C LYS A 163 14.45 27.16 19.42
N LEU A 164 14.78 26.36 20.44
CA LEU A 164 15.44 26.81 21.66
C LEU A 164 16.80 27.47 21.37
N ILE A 165 17.66 26.84 20.57
CA ILE A 165 18.96 27.41 20.18
C ILE A 165 18.82 28.77 19.48
N LYS A 166 17.78 28.96 18.67
CA LYS A 166 17.51 30.26 18.02
C LYS A 166 17.03 31.33 18.99
N PHE A 167 16.38 30.96 20.10
CA PHE A 167 15.98 31.91 21.14
C PHE A 167 17.15 32.33 22.02
N ASP A 168 18.12 31.44 22.28
CA ASP A 168 19.31 31.73 23.10
C ASP A 168 20.38 32.61 22.40
N GLN A 169 20.16 32.98 21.13
CA GLN A 169 21.06 33.84 20.33
C GLN A 169 20.65 35.33 20.29
N TYR A 170 19.66 35.74 21.09
CA TYR A 170 19.20 37.12 21.28
C TYR A 170 19.38 37.57 22.73
#